data_AF-A0A1C5LF44-F1
#
_entry.id   AF-A0A1C5LF44-F1
#
_cell.length_a   1.000
_cell.length_b   1.000
_cell.length_c   1.000
_cell.angle_alpha   90.00
_cell.angle_beta   90.00
_cell.angle_gamma   90.00
#
_symmetry.space_group_name_H-M   'P 1'
#
loop_
_entity.id
_entity.type
_entity.pdbx_description
1 polymer ?
#
loop_
_entity_poly.entity_id
_entity_poly.type
_entity_poly.pdbx_seq_one_letter_code
_entity_poly.pdbx_strand_id
1 'polypeptide(L)'
;MIGQLVFGSGGPRQGEREKLYGLPVLRVRADMDSFWWERRVKKAGRALFRGGARRVLVPRGFPCWPLLSEYGLAPVDPGPFLRAQSPALALALLERRGAAPDRSTVVLCGVRADWEMTRVAVTLCSQVRNLVIDAPKGGEELARWLRGEFGVPILPRREGGQAALCFHPDGARGEEPTLELYGHAPDLAGLSLSAPHLGEGDREDLDLLAALYEFGRLNKEELKIT
;
A
#
# COMPACT_ATOMS: atom_id res chain seq x y z
N MET A 1 -5.48 -2.85 17.94
CA MET A 1 -5.61 -1.39 18.14
C MET A 1 -4.51 -0.68 17.37
N ILE A 2 -4.84 0.39 16.65
CA ILE A 2 -3.85 1.23 15.94
C ILE A 2 -3.42 2.38 16.86
N GLY A 3 -2.11 2.62 16.93
CA GLY A 3 -1.55 3.80 17.58
C GLY A 3 -1.45 4.97 16.60
N GLN A 4 -1.52 6.20 17.10
CA GLN A 4 -1.21 7.38 16.32
C GLN A 4 -0.20 8.24 17.08
N LEU A 5 0.94 8.51 16.45
CA LEU A 5 1.89 9.50 16.94
C LEU A 5 1.60 10.84 16.26
N VAL A 6 1.45 11.90 17.04
CA VAL A 6 1.23 13.26 16.52
C VAL A 6 2.28 14.18 17.09
N PHE A 7 2.80 15.09 16.28
CA PHE A 7 3.72 16.13 16.77
C PHE A 7 2.96 17.35 17.27
N GLY A 8 3.38 17.88 18.41
CA GLY A 8 2.79 19.09 18.97
C GLY A 8 3.45 19.52 20.26
N SER A 9 3.22 20.77 20.63
CA SER A 9 3.69 21.34 21.89
C SER A 9 2.96 20.68 23.07
N GLY A 10 3.74 20.10 23.98
CA GLY A 10 3.24 19.34 25.12
C GLY A 10 3.97 18.02 25.31
N GLY A 11 4.30 17.70 26.56
CA GLY A 11 4.94 16.41 26.87
C GLY A 11 4.03 15.23 26.53
N PRO A 12 4.59 14.02 26.35
CA PRO A 12 3.80 12.83 26.05
C PRO A 12 2.79 12.56 27.16
N ARG A 13 1.50 12.79 26.84
CA ARG A 13 0.36 12.40 27.68
C ARG A 13 0.19 10.88 27.65
N GLN A 14 -0.42 10.32 28.70
CA GLN A 14 -0.91 8.94 28.63
C GLN A 14 -1.81 8.83 27.39
N GLY A 15 -1.68 7.76 26.60
CA GLY A 15 -2.35 7.65 25.32
C GLY A 15 -3.87 7.87 25.45
N GLU A 16 -4.38 8.83 24.69
CA GLU A 16 -5.79 9.20 24.65
C GLU A 16 -6.48 8.35 23.59
N ARG A 17 -7.63 7.74 23.91
CA ARG A 17 -8.43 7.02 22.91
C ARG A 17 -9.25 8.04 22.14
N GLU A 18 -8.98 8.16 20.85
CA GLU A 18 -9.65 9.10 19.96
C GLU A 18 -10.23 8.38 18.74
N LYS A 19 -11.06 9.10 17.96
CA LYS A 19 -11.55 8.65 16.66
C LYS A 19 -10.93 9.51 15.57
N LEU A 20 -10.13 8.88 14.70
CA LEU A 20 -9.56 9.51 13.51
C LEU A 20 -10.41 9.10 12.30
N TYR A 21 -11.25 10.00 11.77
CA TYR A 21 -12.21 9.67 10.70
C TYR A 21 -13.06 8.42 11.00
N GLY A 22 -13.46 8.24 12.27
CA GLY A 22 -14.21 7.06 12.71
C GLY A 22 -13.39 5.80 12.98
N LEU A 23 -12.08 5.81 12.75
CA LEU A 23 -11.13 4.78 13.17
C LEU A 23 -10.75 4.96 14.65
N PRO A 24 -10.94 3.97 15.53
CA PRO A 24 -10.49 4.05 16.90
C PRO A 24 -8.96 3.97 16.98
N VAL A 25 -8.33 5.03 17.46
CA VAL A 25 -6.87 5.14 17.59
C VAL A 25 -6.45 5.45 19.03
N LEU A 26 -5.30 4.92 19.43
CA LEU A 26 -4.61 5.35 20.63
C LEU A 26 -3.63 6.47 20.26
N ARG A 27 -4.00 7.71 20.53
CA ARG A 27 -3.20 8.87 20.19
C ARG A 27 -2.21 9.23 21.29
N VAL A 28 -0.95 9.44 20.92
CA VAL A 28 0.09 9.96 21.80
C VAL A 28 0.78 11.12 21.10
N ARG A 29 0.97 12.22 21.83
CA ARG A 29 1.71 13.39 21.34
C ARG A 29 3.19 13.28 21.69
N ALA A 30 4.06 13.66 20.77
CA ALA A 30 5.50 13.85 21.03
C ALA A 30 5.94 15.22 20.51
N ASP A 31 6.95 15.78 21.14
CA ASP A 31 7.50 17.09 20.80
C ASP A 31 8.87 16.86 20.16
N MET A 32 8.95 17.09 18.85
CA MET A 32 10.18 16.94 18.06
C MET A 32 11.06 18.19 18.06
N ASP A 33 10.53 19.35 18.45
CA ASP A 33 11.26 20.62 18.44
C ASP A 33 12.10 20.80 19.72
N SER A 34 11.85 19.97 20.72
CA SER A 34 12.60 20.01 21.99
C SER A 34 13.98 19.35 21.91
N PHE A 35 14.94 19.86 22.68
CA PHE A 35 16.27 19.25 22.87
C PHE A 35 16.19 17.78 23.34
N TRP A 36 15.11 17.39 24.02
CA TRP A 36 14.89 16.05 24.56
C TRP A 36 13.98 15.19 23.67
N TRP A 37 13.88 15.49 22.37
CA TRP A 37 12.93 14.86 21.45
C TRP A 37 13.07 13.34 21.43
N GLU A 38 14.29 12.79 21.39
CA GLU A 38 14.51 11.33 21.36
C GLU A 38 13.87 10.63 22.57
N ARG A 39 14.11 11.17 23.76
CA ARG A 39 13.55 10.65 25.01
C ARG A 39 12.01 10.75 25.00
N ARG A 40 11.46 11.80 24.41
CA ARG A 40 10.01 12.00 24.30
C ARG A 40 9.38 11.02 23.30
N VAL A 41 10.01 10.80 22.14
CA VAL A 41 9.58 9.80 21.15
C VAL A 41 9.63 8.40 21.74
N LYS A 42 10.72 8.04 22.44
CA LYS A 42 10.82 6.75 23.16
C LYS A 42 9.72 6.58 24.21
N LYS A 43 9.44 7.63 24.99
CA LYS A 43 8.35 7.61 25.98
C LYS A 43 6.97 7.48 25.30
N ALA A 44 6.78 8.13 24.16
CA ALA A 44 5.56 8.01 23.37
C ALA A 44 5.37 6.58 22.80
N GLY A 45 6.42 6.00 22.22
CA GLY A 45 6.44 4.62 21.76
C GLY A 45 6.11 3.63 22.88
N ARG A 46 6.74 3.79 24.05
CA ARG A 46 6.42 2.96 25.23
C ARG A 46 4.96 3.11 25.66
N ALA A 47 4.39 4.32 25.59
CA ALA A 47 2.98 4.55 25.93
C ALA A 47 2.04 3.86 24.93
N LEU A 48 2.34 3.96 23.63
CA LEU A 48 1.59 3.27 22.57
C LEU A 48 1.63 1.75 22.77
N PHE A 49 2.81 1.18 22.98
CA PHE A 49 2.97 -0.26 23.17
C PHE A 49 2.21 -0.78 24.39
N ARG A 50 2.29 -0.05 25.52
CA ARG A 50 1.56 -0.38 26.76
C ARG A 50 0.05 -0.25 26.61
N GLY A 51 -0.42 0.69 25.80
CA GLY A 51 -1.83 0.82 25.46
C GLY A 51 -2.33 -0.22 24.45
N GLY A 52 -1.49 -1.18 24.04
CA GLY A 52 -1.87 -2.28 23.17
C GLY A 52 -1.74 -1.98 21.68
N ALA A 53 -1.12 -0.86 21.30
CA ALA A 53 -0.77 -0.61 19.91
C ALA A 53 0.39 -1.53 19.48
N ARG A 54 0.32 -1.97 18.23
CA ARG A 54 1.37 -2.74 17.55
C ARG A 54 1.67 -2.15 16.18
N ARG A 55 0.63 -1.66 15.50
CA ARG A 55 0.75 -0.84 14.30
C ARG A 55 0.50 0.62 14.66
N VAL A 56 1.31 1.52 14.09
CA VAL A 56 1.29 2.94 14.44
C VAL A 56 1.29 3.80 13.17
N LEU A 57 0.37 4.75 13.13
CA LEU A 57 0.36 5.86 12.18
C LEU A 57 1.30 6.95 12.70
N VAL A 58 2.24 7.35 11.86
CA VAL A 58 3.20 8.43 12.14
C VAL A 58 3.04 9.52 11.09
N PRO A 59 3.44 10.77 11.38
CA PRO A 59 3.41 11.81 10.37
C PRO A 59 4.28 11.46 9.17
N ARG A 60 3.84 11.88 7.97
CA ARG A 60 4.56 11.67 6.71
C ARG A 60 6.04 12.05 6.83
N GLY A 61 6.92 11.17 6.35
CA GLY A 61 8.36 11.39 6.39
C GLY A 61 9.01 11.22 7.78
N PHE A 62 8.34 10.56 8.74
CA PHE A 62 8.88 10.35 10.07
C PHE A 62 10.27 9.67 10.03
N PRO A 63 11.35 10.34 10.50
CA PRO A 63 12.71 9.86 10.27
C PRO A 63 13.17 8.83 11.31
N CYS A 64 12.47 8.69 12.44
CA CYS A 64 13.01 7.99 13.61
C CYS A 64 12.31 6.66 13.89
N TRP A 65 12.02 5.90 12.82
CA TRP A 65 11.36 4.60 12.96
C TRP A 65 12.07 3.61 13.89
N PRO A 66 13.42 3.50 13.85
CA PRO A 66 14.16 2.59 14.72
C PRO A 66 13.81 2.74 16.21
N LEU A 67 13.51 3.96 16.67
CA LEU A 67 13.17 4.23 18.08
C LEU A 67 11.85 3.60 18.52
N LEU A 68 10.89 3.43 17.60
CA LEU A 68 9.60 2.82 17.90
C LEU A 68 9.64 1.31 17.63
N SER A 69 10.43 0.88 16.64
CA SER A 69 10.73 -0.53 16.39
C SER A 69 11.41 -1.21 17.58
N GLU A 70 12.24 -0.50 18.35
CA GLU A 70 12.81 -0.98 19.64
C GLU A 70 11.72 -1.47 20.62
N TYR A 71 10.51 -0.90 20.56
CA TYR A 71 9.38 -1.28 21.41
C TYR A 71 8.45 -2.30 20.75
N GLY A 72 8.78 -2.83 19.56
CA GLY A 72 7.92 -3.74 18.81
C GLY A 72 6.72 -3.05 18.17
N LEU A 73 6.84 -1.76 17.88
CA LEU A 73 5.87 -1.03 17.06
C LEU A 73 6.30 -1.09 15.59
N ALA A 74 5.33 -1.32 14.72
CA ALA A 74 5.51 -1.34 13.29
C ALA A 74 4.66 -0.23 12.63
N PRO A 75 5.06 0.25 11.45
CA PRO A 75 4.18 1.01 10.57
C PRO A 75 2.93 0.20 10.20
N VAL A 76 1.90 0.91 9.79
CA VAL A 76 0.84 0.29 8.99
C VAL A 76 1.46 -0.06 7.63
N ASP A 77 1.19 -1.27 7.13
CA ASP A 77 1.66 -1.68 5.82
C ASP A 77 0.60 -1.31 4.76
N PRO A 78 0.90 -0.41 3.80
CA PRO A 78 -0.04 -0.08 2.74
C PRO A 78 -0.10 -1.17 1.66
N GLY A 79 0.81 -2.16 1.66
CA GLY A 79 0.86 -3.23 0.66
C GLY A 79 -0.48 -3.93 0.39
N PRO A 80 -1.18 -4.48 1.41
CA PRO A 80 -2.49 -5.10 1.23
C PRO A 80 -3.54 -4.15 0.64
N PHE A 81 -3.52 -2.88 1.04
CA PHE A 81 -4.41 -1.85 0.49
C PHE A 81 -4.11 -1.60 -0.99
N LEU A 82 -2.84 -1.44 -1.35
CA LEU A 82 -2.43 -1.24 -2.74
C LEU A 82 -2.77 -2.43 -3.63
N ARG A 83 -2.59 -3.67 -3.15
CA ARG A 83 -3.01 -4.88 -3.87
C ARG A 83 -4.53 -4.96 -4.06
N ALA A 84 -5.30 -4.40 -3.14
CA ALA A 84 -6.75 -4.29 -3.31
C ALA A 84 -7.15 -3.26 -4.37
N GLN A 85 -6.34 -2.20 -4.56
CA GLN A 85 -6.53 -1.16 -5.59
C GLN A 85 -5.78 -1.44 -6.90
N SER A 86 -4.97 -2.50 -6.96
CA SER A 86 -4.02 -2.69 -8.05
C SER A 86 -4.63 -2.79 -9.44
N PRO A 87 -5.85 -3.35 -9.68
CA PRO A 87 -6.46 -3.29 -10.99
C PRO A 87 -6.72 -1.84 -11.44
N ALA A 88 -7.31 -1.02 -10.56
CA ALA A 88 -7.57 0.39 -10.87
C ALA A 88 -6.28 1.19 -11.07
N LEU A 89 -5.26 0.92 -10.26
CA LEU A 89 -3.93 1.53 -10.43
C LEU A 89 -3.27 1.13 -11.75
N ALA A 90 -3.38 -0.13 -12.17
CA ALA A 90 -2.85 -0.59 -13.46
C ALA A 90 -3.53 0.15 -14.62
N LEU A 91 -4.86 0.28 -14.59
CA LEU A 91 -5.60 1.02 -15.61
C LEU A 91 -5.21 2.51 -15.63
N ALA A 92 -5.13 3.15 -14.48
CA ALA A 92 -4.70 4.55 -14.38
C ALA A 92 -3.27 4.74 -14.91
N LEU A 93 -2.38 3.77 -14.67
CA LEU A 93 -1.03 3.81 -15.22
C LEU A 93 -1.04 3.70 -16.75
N LEU A 94 -1.86 2.81 -17.32
CA LEU A 94 -2.02 2.69 -18.77
C LEU A 94 -2.58 3.98 -19.39
N GLU A 95 -3.64 4.54 -18.79
CA GLU A 95 -4.24 5.81 -19.24
C GLU A 95 -3.23 6.95 -19.22
N ARG A 96 -2.46 7.10 -18.13
CA ARG A 96 -1.39 8.09 -18.01
C ARG A 96 -0.31 7.94 -19.07
N ARG A 97 -0.07 6.71 -19.53
CA ARG A 97 0.87 6.38 -20.61
C ARG A 97 0.25 6.53 -22.00
N GLY A 98 -1.03 6.90 -22.11
CA GLY A 98 -1.75 6.97 -23.39
C GLY A 98 -2.01 5.60 -24.02
N ALA A 99 -1.95 4.53 -23.23
CA ALA A 99 -2.18 3.16 -23.68
C ALA A 99 -3.62 2.74 -23.40
N ALA A 100 -4.34 2.32 -24.44
CA ALA A 100 -5.70 1.84 -24.30
C ALA A 100 -5.70 0.44 -23.63
N PRO A 101 -6.46 0.21 -22.53
CA PRO A 101 -6.45 -1.07 -21.81
C PRO A 101 -6.74 -2.28 -22.70
N ASP A 102 -7.72 -2.18 -23.59
CA ASP A 102 -8.16 -3.20 -24.55
C ASP A 102 -7.09 -3.61 -25.59
N ARG A 103 -5.96 -2.88 -25.63
CA ARG A 103 -4.79 -3.14 -26.49
C ARG A 103 -3.50 -3.32 -25.70
N SER A 104 -3.56 -3.29 -24.38
CA SER A 104 -2.40 -3.29 -23.50
C SER A 104 -2.14 -4.64 -22.87
N THR A 105 -0.87 -4.87 -22.56
CA THR A 105 -0.38 -6.01 -21.79
C THR A 105 0.04 -5.54 -20.40
N VAL A 106 -0.49 -6.18 -19.36
CA VAL A 106 -0.09 -5.92 -17.96
C VAL A 106 0.68 -7.11 -17.41
N VAL A 107 1.83 -6.82 -16.80
CA VAL A 107 2.70 -7.82 -16.17
C VAL A 107 2.37 -7.91 -14.68
N LEU A 108 2.19 -9.13 -14.16
CA LEU A 108 2.09 -9.41 -12.73
C LEU A 108 3.37 -10.11 -12.28
N CYS A 109 4.18 -9.43 -11.46
CA CYS A 109 5.48 -9.90 -11.00
C CYS A 109 5.46 -10.27 -9.51
N GLY A 110 6.14 -11.36 -9.15
CA GLY A 110 6.37 -11.71 -7.75
C GLY A 110 7.18 -13.00 -7.59
N VAL A 111 7.41 -13.41 -6.34
CA VAL A 111 8.14 -14.66 -6.06
C VAL A 111 7.26 -15.91 -6.20
N ARG A 112 5.94 -15.74 -6.15
CA ARG A 112 4.96 -16.81 -6.29
C ARG A 112 3.61 -16.26 -6.76
N ALA A 113 2.87 -17.09 -7.50
CA ALA A 113 1.45 -16.88 -7.75
C ALA A 113 0.68 -17.24 -6.48
N ASP A 114 0.32 -16.22 -5.71
CA ASP A 114 -0.56 -16.36 -4.56
C ASP A 114 -2.01 -15.99 -4.92
N TRP A 115 -2.88 -16.06 -3.91
CA TRP A 115 -4.29 -15.75 -4.07
C TRP A 115 -4.53 -14.27 -4.41
N GLU A 116 -3.68 -13.35 -3.94
CA GLU A 116 -3.74 -11.92 -4.24
C GLU A 116 -3.44 -11.67 -5.72
N MET A 117 -2.33 -12.22 -6.21
CA MET A 117 -1.97 -12.15 -7.64
C MET A 117 -3.05 -12.78 -8.51
N THR A 118 -3.60 -13.92 -8.09
CA THR A 118 -4.71 -14.59 -8.80
C THR A 118 -5.94 -13.71 -8.87
N ARG A 119 -6.37 -13.12 -7.75
CA ARG A 119 -7.54 -12.21 -7.69
C ARG A 119 -7.36 -11.01 -8.63
N VAL A 120 -6.16 -10.43 -8.63
CA VAL A 120 -5.83 -9.29 -9.49
C VAL A 120 -5.83 -9.69 -10.97
N ALA A 121 -5.23 -10.85 -11.31
CA ALA A 121 -5.23 -11.37 -12.67
C ALA A 121 -6.65 -11.58 -13.20
N VAL A 122 -7.51 -12.24 -12.42
CA VAL A 122 -8.93 -12.46 -12.77
C VAL A 122 -9.66 -11.14 -13.02
N THR A 123 -9.42 -10.13 -12.18
CA THR A 123 -10.05 -8.81 -12.36
C THR A 123 -9.60 -8.16 -13.67
N LEU A 124 -8.30 -8.20 -13.96
CA LEU A 124 -7.71 -7.58 -15.15
C LEU A 124 -8.03 -8.33 -16.44
N CYS A 125 -8.32 -9.64 -16.40
CA CYS A 125 -8.66 -10.44 -17.59
C CYS A 125 -9.79 -9.82 -18.43
N SER A 126 -10.74 -9.13 -17.81
CA SER A 126 -11.85 -8.47 -18.51
C SER A 126 -11.55 -7.04 -18.99
N GLN A 127 -10.42 -6.47 -18.56
CA GLN A 127 -10.11 -5.05 -18.72
C GLN A 127 -8.93 -4.81 -19.67
N VAL A 128 -8.02 -5.79 -19.80
CA VAL A 128 -6.82 -5.66 -20.63
C VAL A 128 -6.75 -6.71 -21.73
N ARG A 129 -5.96 -6.43 -22.78
CA ARG A 129 -5.83 -7.36 -23.92
C ARG A 129 -5.11 -8.64 -23.54
N ASN A 130 -3.99 -8.50 -22.83
CA ASN A 130 -3.13 -9.60 -22.47
C ASN A 130 -2.59 -9.43 -21.05
N LEU A 131 -2.19 -10.55 -20.45
CA LEU A 131 -1.46 -10.56 -19.19
C LEU A 131 -0.14 -11.31 -19.35
N VAL A 132 0.84 -10.92 -18.55
CA VAL A 132 2.06 -11.70 -18.32
C VAL A 132 2.07 -12.08 -16.85
N ILE A 133 2.27 -13.37 -16.55
CA ILE A 133 2.41 -13.85 -15.17
C ILE A 133 3.87 -14.22 -14.95
N ASP A 134 4.59 -13.36 -14.23
CA ASP A 134 6.00 -13.51 -13.91
C ASP A 134 6.17 -13.90 -12.44
N ALA A 135 5.96 -15.18 -12.17
CA ALA A 135 6.11 -15.75 -10.84
C ALA A 135 6.79 -17.13 -10.92
N PRO A 136 8.03 -17.29 -10.41
CA PRO A 136 8.77 -18.55 -10.49
C PRO A 136 8.04 -19.74 -9.88
N LYS A 137 7.20 -19.50 -8.86
CA LYS A 137 6.42 -20.55 -8.18
C LYS A 137 4.94 -20.40 -8.53
N GLY A 138 4.38 -21.36 -9.26
CA GLY A 138 2.95 -21.41 -9.59
C GLY A 138 2.48 -20.45 -10.69
N GLY A 139 3.37 -19.61 -11.26
CA GLY A 139 2.99 -18.68 -12.33
C GLY A 139 2.50 -19.37 -13.60
N GLU A 140 3.14 -20.47 -14.01
CA GLU A 140 2.71 -21.24 -15.18
C GLU A 140 1.37 -21.94 -14.96
N GLU A 141 1.10 -22.41 -13.75
CA GLU A 141 -0.17 -23.02 -13.37
C GLU A 141 -1.30 -22.01 -13.41
N LEU A 142 -1.07 -20.83 -12.82
CA LEU A 142 -2.00 -19.71 -12.88
C LEU A 142 -2.25 -19.28 -14.35
N ALA A 143 -1.20 -19.12 -15.15
CA ALA A 143 -1.31 -18.77 -16.57
C ALA A 143 -2.14 -19.80 -17.37
N ARG A 144 -1.93 -21.09 -17.12
CA ARG A 144 -2.69 -22.17 -17.78
C ARG A 144 -4.16 -22.15 -17.37
N TRP A 145 -4.44 -21.97 -16.08
CA TRP A 145 -5.79 -21.87 -15.56
C TRP A 145 -6.52 -20.64 -16.13
N LEU A 146 -5.89 -19.46 -16.13
CA LEU A 146 -6.47 -18.24 -16.69
C LEU A 146 -6.80 -18.37 -18.17
N ARG A 147 -5.94 -19.03 -18.97
CA ARG A 147 -6.22 -19.32 -20.38
C ARG A 147 -7.42 -20.24 -20.56
N GLY A 148 -7.56 -21.25 -19.69
CA GLY A 148 -8.68 -22.19 -19.75
C GLY A 148 -10.01 -21.58 -19.35
N GLU A 149 -10.04 -20.85 -18.24
CA GLU A 149 -11.27 -20.30 -17.66
C GLU A 149 -11.74 -19.00 -18.33
N PHE A 150 -10.82 -18.10 -18.69
CA PHE A 150 -11.16 -16.76 -19.16
C PHE A 150 -10.83 -16.53 -20.64
N GLY A 151 -10.12 -17.45 -21.30
CA GLY A 151 -9.74 -17.32 -22.72
C GLY A 151 -8.77 -16.18 -23.04
N VAL A 152 -8.20 -15.51 -22.02
CA VAL A 152 -7.30 -14.37 -22.20
C VAL A 152 -5.91 -14.87 -22.60
N PRO A 153 -5.25 -14.25 -23.60
CA PRO A 153 -3.87 -14.56 -23.92
C PRO A 153 -2.94 -14.23 -22.74
N ILE A 154 -2.29 -15.25 -22.19
CA ILE A 154 -1.22 -15.09 -21.21
C ILE A 154 0.12 -15.25 -21.94
N LEU A 155 0.86 -14.14 -22.06
CA LEU A 155 2.09 -14.02 -22.82
C LEU A 155 3.31 -14.40 -21.96
N PRO A 156 4.40 -14.91 -22.57
CA PRO A 156 5.64 -15.17 -21.87
C PRO A 156 6.33 -13.87 -21.44
N ARG A 157 7.13 -13.93 -20.36
CA ARG A 157 7.80 -12.75 -19.78
C ARG A 157 8.62 -11.92 -20.77
N ARG A 158 9.25 -12.56 -21.75
CA ARG A 158 10.06 -11.91 -22.80
C ARG A 158 9.30 -10.83 -23.60
N GLU A 159 7.96 -10.88 -23.63
CA GLU A 159 7.15 -9.93 -24.38
C GLU A 159 6.93 -8.61 -23.63
N GLY A 160 7.21 -8.58 -22.31
CA GLY A 160 7.05 -7.40 -21.48
C GLY A 160 5.61 -6.91 -21.40
N GLY A 161 5.43 -5.63 -21.05
CA GLY A 161 4.12 -4.99 -21.05
C GLY A 161 4.21 -3.47 -21.00
N GLN A 162 3.06 -2.82 -20.99
CA GLN A 162 2.95 -1.36 -20.86
C GLN A 162 2.89 -0.92 -19.38
N ALA A 163 2.56 -1.84 -18.48
CA ALA A 163 2.54 -1.64 -17.04
C ALA A 163 2.88 -2.96 -16.31
N ALA A 164 3.52 -2.85 -15.14
CA ALA A 164 3.77 -3.98 -14.26
C ALA A 164 3.21 -3.73 -12.84
N LEU A 165 2.73 -4.81 -12.22
CA LEU A 165 2.33 -4.87 -10.82
C LEU A 165 3.26 -5.81 -10.08
N CYS A 166 4.07 -5.27 -9.16
CA CYS A 166 5.06 -6.06 -8.42
C CYS A 166 4.57 -6.35 -6.99
N PHE A 167 4.33 -7.62 -6.69
CA PHE A 167 3.79 -8.07 -5.40
C PHE A 167 4.88 -8.36 -4.36
N HIS A 168 6.16 -8.41 -4.76
CA HIS A 168 7.27 -8.75 -3.88
C HIS A 168 8.58 -8.06 -4.31
N PRO A 169 9.45 -7.60 -3.38
CA PRO A 169 10.72 -6.95 -3.72
C PRO A 169 11.64 -7.80 -4.59
N ASP A 170 11.71 -9.11 -4.30
CA ASP A 170 12.50 -10.07 -5.09
C ASP A 170 11.83 -10.51 -6.40
N GLY A 171 10.75 -9.86 -6.83
CA GLY A 171 10.14 -10.11 -8.13
C GLY A 171 11.04 -9.62 -9.27
N ALA A 172 11.09 -10.37 -10.37
CA ALA A 172 11.85 -9.98 -11.54
C ALA A 172 11.28 -8.69 -12.16
N ARG A 173 12.09 -7.63 -12.17
CA ARG A 173 11.73 -6.33 -12.75
C ARG A 173 12.08 -6.30 -14.24
N GLY A 174 11.20 -5.69 -15.02
CA GLY A 174 11.41 -5.41 -16.43
C GLY A 174 11.70 -3.93 -16.67
N GLU A 175 11.64 -3.53 -17.94
CA GLU A 175 11.81 -2.13 -18.35
C GLU A 175 10.51 -1.32 -18.25
N GLU A 176 9.38 -2.00 -18.11
CA GLU A 176 8.07 -1.36 -17.99
C GLU A 176 7.88 -0.60 -16.66
N PRO A 177 7.06 0.48 -16.67
CA PRO A 177 6.71 1.17 -15.43
C PRO A 177 6.02 0.20 -14.46
N THR A 178 6.61 0.10 -13.28
CA THR A 178 6.23 -0.90 -12.27
C THR A 178 5.60 -0.21 -11.07
N LEU A 179 4.43 -0.67 -10.67
CA LEU A 179 3.79 -0.32 -9.40
C LEU A 179 4.23 -1.31 -8.32
N GLU A 180 4.91 -0.81 -7.30
CA GLU A 180 5.30 -1.60 -6.14
C GLU A 180 4.11 -1.74 -5.19
N LEU A 181 3.67 -2.98 -4.96
CA LEU A 181 2.51 -3.30 -4.11
C LEU A 181 2.94 -3.92 -2.77
N TYR A 182 4.09 -3.49 -2.26
CA TYR A 182 4.70 -3.97 -1.02
C TYR A 182 5.50 -2.86 -0.34
N GLY A 183 5.74 -3.01 0.97
CA GLY A 183 6.57 -2.10 1.74
C GLY A 183 5.87 -0.80 2.11
N HIS A 184 6.57 0.04 2.87
CA HIS A 184 6.02 1.26 3.49
C HIS A 184 6.18 2.52 2.64
N ALA A 185 7.09 2.50 1.67
CA ALA A 185 7.31 3.59 0.73
C ALA A 185 7.29 3.05 -0.71
N PRO A 186 6.12 2.55 -1.16
CA PRO A 186 5.99 1.94 -2.48
C PRO A 186 6.14 2.98 -3.59
N ASP A 187 6.88 2.64 -4.65
CA ASP A 187 6.89 3.42 -5.88
C ASP A 187 5.65 3.10 -6.73
N LEU A 188 4.81 4.11 -6.96
CA LEU A 188 3.61 4.02 -7.78
C LEU A 188 3.79 4.61 -9.19
N ALA A 189 5.03 4.67 -9.69
CA ALA A 189 5.37 5.11 -11.04
C ALA A 189 4.79 6.50 -11.39
N GLY A 190 4.78 7.40 -10.41
CA GLY A 190 4.23 8.77 -10.53
C GLY A 190 2.72 8.88 -10.38
N LEU A 191 2.02 7.78 -10.04
CA LEU A 191 0.64 7.82 -9.57
C LEU A 191 0.57 8.11 -8.08
N SER A 192 -0.58 8.60 -7.66
CA SER A 192 -0.93 8.92 -6.29
C SER A 192 -2.36 8.47 -5.99
N LEU A 193 -2.57 7.96 -4.79
CA LEU A 193 -3.89 7.62 -4.25
C LEU A 193 -4.29 8.72 -3.27
N SER A 194 -5.48 9.27 -3.46
CA SER A 194 -6.03 10.27 -2.56
C SER A 194 -7.48 9.97 -2.19
N ALA A 195 -7.88 10.33 -0.97
CA ALA A 195 -9.26 10.35 -0.50
C ALA A 195 -9.69 11.81 -0.30
N PRO A 196 -10.39 12.42 -1.28
CA PRO A 196 -10.67 13.86 -1.28
C PRO A 196 -11.49 14.39 -0.10
N HIS A 197 -12.21 13.51 0.61
CA HIS A 197 -13.02 13.85 1.77
C HIS A 197 -12.22 13.98 3.08
N LEU A 198 -10.93 13.57 3.08
CA LEU A 198 -10.04 13.72 4.23
C LEU A 198 -9.38 15.11 4.24
N GLY A 199 -8.81 15.50 5.39
CA GLY A 199 -8.05 16.74 5.52
C GLY A 199 -6.82 16.76 4.60
N GLU A 200 -6.33 17.96 4.25
CA GLU A 200 -5.28 18.11 3.24
C GLU A 200 -3.96 17.38 3.54
N GLY A 201 -3.61 17.24 4.82
CA GLY A 201 -2.43 16.48 5.25
C GLY A 201 -2.62 14.95 5.25
N ASP A 202 -3.87 14.49 5.28
CA ASP A 202 -4.25 13.09 5.49
C ASP A 202 -4.74 12.43 4.19
N ARG A 203 -5.23 13.22 3.22
CA ARG A 203 -5.87 12.72 2.00
C ARG A 203 -5.02 11.82 1.15
N GLU A 204 -3.71 11.90 1.21
CA GLU A 204 -2.80 11.07 0.41
C GLU A 204 -1.91 10.15 1.28
N ASP A 205 -2.10 10.16 2.60
CA ASP A 205 -1.29 9.35 3.51
C ASP A 205 -1.64 7.87 3.35
N LEU A 206 -0.78 7.12 2.64
CA LEU A 206 -1.04 5.71 2.31
C LEU A 206 -1.23 4.83 3.54
N ASP A 207 -0.52 5.10 4.64
CA ASP A 207 -0.63 4.32 5.88
C ASP A 207 -2.01 4.57 6.52
N LEU A 208 -2.46 5.82 6.50
CA LEU A 208 -3.79 6.19 6.98
C LEU A 208 -4.90 5.63 6.07
N LEU A 209 -4.77 5.77 4.75
CA LEU A 209 -5.74 5.24 3.78
C LEU A 209 -5.84 3.71 3.93
N ALA A 210 -4.72 3.01 4.10
CA ALA A 210 -4.69 1.58 4.35
C ALA A 210 -5.40 1.22 5.66
N ALA A 211 -5.14 1.98 6.74
CA ALA A 211 -5.82 1.78 8.02
C ALA A 211 -7.33 2.03 7.94
N LEU A 212 -7.77 3.06 7.20
CA LEU A 212 -9.20 3.33 7.02
C LEU A 212 -9.87 2.25 6.18
N TYR A 213 -9.21 1.80 5.12
CA TYR A 213 -9.71 0.74 4.24
C TYR A 213 -9.84 -0.60 5.00
N GLU A 214 -8.83 -1.00 5.77
CA GLU A 214 -8.85 -2.24 6.56
C GLU A 214 -10.02 -2.27 7.57
N PHE A 215 -10.39 -1.11 8.12
CA PHE A 215 -11.48 -0.99 9.09
C PHE A 215 -12.83 -0.64 8.45
N GLY A 216 -12.95 -0.67 7.12
CA GLY A 216 -14.19 -0.37 6.39
C GLY A 216 -14.67 1.07 6.58
N ARG A 217 -13.74 2.01 6.79
CA ARG A 217 -13.99 3.46 6.87
C ARG A 217 -13.71 4.20 5.56
N LEU A 218 -13.20 3.49 4.57
CA LEU A 218 -12.87 4.00 3.25
C LEU A 218 -13.16 2.90 2.22
N ASN A 219 -13.94 3.25 1.20
CA ASN A 219 -14.26 2.35 0.08
C ASN A 219 -13.45 2.70 -1.17
N LYS A 220 -13.49 1.84 -2.18
CA LYS A 220 -12.71 2.02 -3.42
C LYS A 220 -13.22 3.21 -4.24
N GLU A 221 -14.53 3.45 -4.20
CA GLU A 221 -15.22 4.50 -4.96
C GLU A 221 -14.92 5.90 -4.40
N GLU A 222 -14.47 5.98 -3.15
CA GLU A 222 -14.10 7.22 -2.47
C GLU A 222 -12.65 7.62 -2.72
N LEU A 223 -11.89 6.76 -3.42
CA LEU A 223 -10.51 6.98 -3.81
C LEU A 223 -10.43 7.63 -5.18
N LYS A 224 -9.51 8.58 -5.29
CA LYS A 224 -9.11 9.22 -6.53
C LYS A 224 -7.65 8.83 -6.83
N ILE A 225 -7.43 8.34 -8.05
CA ILE A 225 -6.09 8.03 -8.57
C ILE A 225 -5.68 9.15 -9.52
N THR A 226 -4.49 9.72 -9.33
CA THR A 226 -3.92 10.83 -10.14
C THR A 226 -2.47 10.61 -10.50
#